data_AF-A0A1B8HLF7-F1
#
_entry.id   AF-A0A1B8HLF7-F1
#
_cell.length_a   1.000
_cell.length_b   1.000
_cell.length_c   1.000
_cell.angle_alpha   90.00
_cell.angle_beta   90.00
_cell.angle_gamma   90.00
#
_symmetry.space_group_name_H-M   'P 1'
#
loop_
_entity.id
_entity.type
_entity.pdbx_description
1 polymer ?
#
loop_
_entity_poly.entity_id
_entity_poly.type
_entity_poly.pdbx_seq_one_letter_code
_entity_poly.pdbx_strand_id
1 'polypeptide(L)'
;MLEESICFQKTEKKLMYELREISSGKHNILVCYPDCFAEQSYWEQFWSQYWFRCKFFIDQPVYGSLCISRPEGFYEFGSELSDAWMDLWNGKKCVYRDRC
;
A
#
# COMPACT_ATOMS: atom_id res chain seq x y z
N MET A 1 9.07 -5.29 -7.53
CA MET A 1 9.91 -4.62 -6.51
C MET A 1 11.39 -4.79 -6.83
N LEU A 2 12.18 -3.77 -6.50
CA LEU A 2 13.62 -3.64 -6.80
C LEU A 2 14.47 -4.44 -5.81
N GLU A 3 15.70 -4.79 -6.21
CA GLU A 3 16.69 -5.45 -5.35
C GLU A 3 17.41 -4.42 -4.47
N GLU A 4 16.63 -3.58 -3.78
CA GLU A 4 17.09 -2.45 -2.97
C GLU A 4 16.63 -2.62 -1.52
N SER A 5 17.51 -2.28 -0.57
CA SER A 5 17.19 -2.32 0.85
C SER A 5 16.49 -1.02 1.26
N ILE A 6 15.56 -1.11 2.21
CA ILE A 6 14.97 0.05 2.88
C ILE A 6 15.36 0.04 4.36
N CYS A 7 15.14 1.15 5.06
CA CYS A 7 15.68 1.40 6.41
C CYS A 7 15.37 0.30 7.45
N PHE A 8 14.24 -0.40 7.32
CA PHE A 8 13.81 -1.46 8.24
C PHE A 8 13.73 -2.86 7.59
N GLN A 9 14.11 -3.01 6.32
CA GLN A 9 14.06 -4.30 5.63
C GLN A 9 15.23 -4.43 4.65
N LYS A 10 16.17 -5.33 4.97
CA LYS A 10 17.25 -5.69 4.06
C LYS A 10 16.67 -6.41 2.84
N THR A 11 17.33 -6.23 1.70
CA THR A 11 17.00 -6.94 0.47
C THR A 11 17.10 -8.44 0.70
N GLU A 12 16.05 -9.17 0.35
CA GLU A 12 16.01 -10.62 0.38
C GLU A 12 15.27 -11.10 -0.87
N LYS A 13 15.88 -12.03 -1.61
CA LYS A 13 15.41 -12.41 -2.95
C LYS A 13 14.04 -13.08 -2.88
N LYS A 14 13.83 -13.99 -1.93
CA LYS A 14 12.55 -14.69 -1.78
C LYS A 14 11.43 -13.69 -1.47
N LEU A 15 11.63 -12.78 -0.52
CA LEU A 15 10.67 -11.71 -0.20
C LEU A 15 10.38 -10.84 -1.43
N MET A 16 11.39 -10.47 -2.20
CA MET A 16 11.21 -9.69 -3.43
C MET A 16 10.31 -10.42 -4.45
N TYR A 17 10.50 -11.73 -4.65
CA TYR A 17 9.66 -12.52 -5.54
C TYR A 17 8.24 -12.67 -5.00
N GLU A 18 8.07 -12.94 -3.70
CA GLU A 18 6.76 -13.03 -3.06
C GLU A 18 5.97 -11.73 -3.19
N LEU A 19 6.61 -10.58 -3.01
CA LEU A 19 5.96 -9.27 -3.17
C LEU A 19 5.57 -8.98 -4.63
N ARG A 20 6.31 -9.49 -5.61
CA ARG A 20 5.93 -9.40 -7.04
C ARG A 20 4.72 -10.29 -7.34
N GLU A 21 4.66 -11.50 -6.79
CA GLU A 21 3.48 -12.37 -6.94
C GLU A 21 2.23 -11.75 -6.29
N ILE A 22 2.36 -11.18 -5.08
CA ILE A 22 1.26 -10.49 -4.40
C ILE A 22 0.76 -9.30 -5.25
N SER A 23 1.69 -8.55 -5.87
CA SER A 23 1.38 -7.41 -6.75
C SER A 23 0.50 -7.80 -7.95
N SER A 24 0.64 -9.02 -8.46
CA SER A 24 -0.20 -9.54 -9.56
C SER A 24 -1.65 -9.82 -9.15
N GLY A 25 -1.96 -9.79 -7.85
CA GLY A 25 -3.35 -9.67 -7.41
C GLY A 25 -4.21 -10.92 -7.57
N LYS A 26 -3.62 -12.09 -7.40
CA LYS A 26 -4.37 -13.35 -7.34
C LYS A 26 -5.17 -13.43 -6.03
N HIS A 27 -6.35 -14.08 -6.05
CA HIS A 27 -7.08 -14.57 -4.86
C HIS A 27 -7.96 -13.58 -4.04
N ASN A 28 -8.94 -12.88 -4.63
CA ASN A 28 -9.92 -12.05 -3.88
C ASN A 28 -9.27 -11.02 -2.92
N ILE A 29 -8.04 -10.60 -3.23
CA ILE A 29 -7.29 -9.60 -2.46
C ILE A 29 -7.29 -8.31 -3.27
N LEU A 30 -7.72 -7.23 -2.64
CA LEU A 30 -7.51 -5.89 -3.16
C LEU A 30 -6.04 -5.52 -2.94
N VAL A 31 -5.27 -5.40 -4.03
CA VAL A 31 -3.91 -4.89 -3.95
C VAL A 31 -3.97 -3.37 -3.98
N CYS A 32 -3.26 -2.71 -3.06
CA CYS A 32 -3.24 -1.26 -2.98
C CYS A 32 -1.93 -0.68 -3.53
N TYR A 33 -2.05 0.42 -4.28
CA TYR A 33 -0.92 1.19 -4.79
C TYR A 33 -1.01 2.65 -4.35
N PRO A 34 0.12 3.39 -4.40
CA PRO A 34 0.10 4.81 -4.12
C PRO A 34 -0.83 5.49 -5.12
N ASP A 35 -1.78 6.26 -4.62
CA ASP A 35 -2.52 7.13 -5.51
C ASP A 35 -1.64 8.31 -5.89
N CYS A 36 -1.46 8.51 -7.19
CA CYS A 36 -0.84 9.71 -7.72
C CYS A 36 -1.85 10.88 -7.73
N PHE A 37 -2.66 11.04 -6.68
CA PHE A 37 -3.52 12.22 -6.58
C PHE A 37 -2.62 13.46 -6.54
N ALA A 38 -2.91 14.38 -7.45
CA ALA A 38 -2.06 15.50 -7.83
C ALA A 38 -1.76 16.52 -6.72
N GLU A 39 -2.27 16.31 -5.50
CA GLU A 39 -2.10 17.22 -4.36
C GLU A 39 -1.08 16.72 -3.32
N GLN A 40 -0.58 15.48 -3.43
CA GLN A 40 0.44 14.94 -2.51
C GLN A 40 1.87 15.22 -3.00
N SER A 41 2.22 16.50 -3.09
CA SER A 41 3.55 16.97 -3.51
C SER A 41 4.72 16.31 -2.75
N TYR A 42 4.47 15.89 -1.50
CA TYR A 42 5.49 15.26 -0.65
C TYR A 42 6.03 13.95 -1.24
N TRP A 43 5.15 13.08 -1.78
CA TRP A 43 5.56 11.78 -2.32
C TRP A 43 5.69 11.76 -3.84
N GLU A 44 5.29 12.84 -4.52
CA GLU A 44 5.32 12.94 -5.98
C GLU A 44 6.73 12.71 -6.54
N GLN A 45 7.77 13.33 -5.97
CA GLN A 45 9.14 13.14 -6.43
C GLN A 45 9.62 11.71 -6.22
N PHE A 46 9.22 11.07 -5.12
CA PHE A 46 9.54 9.67 -4.86
C PHE A 46 8.83 8.77 -5.87
N TRP A 47 7.51 8.86 -5.97
CA TRP A 47 6.73 7.99 -6.85
C TRP A 47 7.01 8.22 -8.33
N SER A 48 7.30 9.45 -8.77
CA SER A 48 7.74 9.68 -10.16
C SER A 48 9.03 8.93 -10.50
N GLN A 49 9.92 8.64 -9.55
CA GLN A 49 11.12 7.84 -9.80
C GLN A 49 10.84 6.33 -9.78
N TYR A 50 10.00 5.85 -8.87
CA TYR A 50 9.81 4.43 -8.61
C TYR A 50 8.58 3.82 -9.30
N TRP A 51 7.56 4.61 -9.64
CA TRP A 51 6.32 4.14 -10.24
C TRP A 51 6.55 3.37 -11.52
N PHE A 52 7.36 3.94 -12.43
CA PHE A 52 7.72 3.30 -13.69
C PHE A 52 8.42 1.96 -13.49
N ARG A 53 9.13 1.76 -12.38
CA ARG A 53 9.84 0.52 -12.07
C ARG A 53 8.92 -0.54 -11.45
N CYS A 54 7.80 -0.13 -10.85
CA CYS A 54 6.92 -1.00 -10.08
C CYS A 54 5.61 -1.33 -10.77
N LYS A 55 5.08 -0.43 -11.61
CA LYS A 55 3.76 -0.59 -12.25
C LYS A 55 3.62 -1.84 -13.14
N PHE A 56 4.73 -2.36 -13.67
CA PHE A 56 4.74 -3.57 -14.50
C PHE A 56 4.36 -4.85 -13.75
N PHE A 57 4.36 -4.81 -12.42
CA PHE A 57 3.95 -5.95 -11.60
C PHE A 57 2.46 -5.93 -11.25
N ILE A 58 1.73 -4.89 -11.67
CA ILE A 58 0.29 -4.73 -11.44
C ILE A 58 -0.44 -5.44 -12.57
N ASP A 59 -1.20 -6.48 -12.23
CA ASP A 59 -1.98 -7.27 -13.19
C ASP A 59 -3.48 -7.23 -12.89
N GLN A 60 -3.93 -6.23 -12.11
CA GLN A 60 -5.33 -6.01 -11.79
C GLN A 60 -5.87 -4.75 -12.50
N PRO A 61 -7.10 -4.78 -13.05
CA PRO A 61 -7.71 -3.62 -13.70
C PRO A 61 -8.11 -2.51 -12.71
N VAL A 62 -8.25 -2.87 -11.43
CA VAL A 62 -8.59 -1.96 -10.34
C VAL A 62 -7.67 -2.29 -9.17
N TYR A 63 -7.11 -1.26 -8.54
CA TYR A 63 -6.32 -1.38 -7.32
C TYR A 63 -6.84 -0.39 -6.27
N GLY A 64 -6.60 -0.69 -5.00
CA GLY A 64 -6.96 0.20 -3.89
C GLY A 64 -5.91 1.29 -3.66
N SER A 65 -6.26 2.25 -2.81
CA SER A 65 -5.36 3.32 -2.40
C SER A 65 -4.46 2.90 -1.23
N LEU A 66 -3.17 3.23 -1.27
CA LEU A 66 -2.31 3.17 -0.07
C LEU A 66 -2.58 4.31 0.93
N CYS A 67 -3.31 5.36 0.55
CA CYS A 67 -3.62 6.48 1.45
C CYS A 67 -4.54 6.07 2.60
N ILE A 68 -5.23 4.92 2.49
CA ILE A 68 -6.11 4.39 3.54
C ILE A 68 -5.40 4.21 4.89
N SER A 69 -4.07 4.01 4.91
CA SER A 69 -3.30 3.82 6.14
C SER A 69 -2.35 4.98 6.43
N ARG A 70 -2.56 6.14 5.79
CA ARG A 70 -1.63 7.28 5.82
C ARG A 70 -2.31 8.51 6.42
N PRO A 71 -1.61 9.32 7.21
CA PRO A 71 -2.17 10.58 7.74
C PRO A 71 -2.82 11.45 6.68
N GLU A 72 -2.25 11.50 5.47
CA GLU A 72 -2.75 12.24 4.31
C GLU A 72 -4.18 11.85 3.95
N GLY A 73 -4.51 10.55 3.94
CA GLY A 73 -5.88 10.10 3.71
C GLY A 73 -6.83 10.55 4.83
N PHE A 74 -6.39 10.53 6.08
CA PHE A 74 -7.21 11.02 7.19
C PHE A 74 -7.36 12.54 7.21
N TYR A 75 -6.38 13.29 6.70
CA TYR A 75 -6.51 14.74 6.52
C TYR A 75 -7.47 15.11 5.40
N GLU A 76 -7.47 14.35 4.31
CA GLU A 76 -8.32 14.58 3.15
C GLU A 76 -9.78 14.17 3.41
N PHE A 77 -10.00 12.97 3.94
CA PHE A 77 -11.33 12.38 4.08
C PHE A 77 -11.90 12.46 5.50
N GLY A 78 -11.08 12.84 6.49
CA GLY A 78 -11.54 13.14 7.86
C GLY A 78 -12.30 12.00 8.51
N SER A 79 -13.48 12.31 9.04
CA SER A 79 -14.32 11.36 9.77
C SER A 79 -14.83 10.23 8.89
N GLU A 80 -15.05 10.44 7.59
CA GLU A 80 -15.55 9.39 6.70
C GLU A 80 -14.58 8.21 6.63
N LEU A 81 -13.28 8.48 6.44
CA LEU A 81 -12.27 7.43 6.44
C LEU A 81 -12.09 6.82 7.83
N SER A 82 -12.18 7.61 8.89
CA SER A 82 -12.10 7.11 10.27
C SER A 82 -13.24 6.15 10.60
N ASP A 83 -14.48 6.50 10.25
CA ASP A 83 -15.66 5.68 10.49
C ASP A 83 -15.58 4.38 9.68
N ALA A 84 -15.21 4.47 8.40
CA ALA A 84 -14.96 3.30 7.57
C ALA A 84 -13.86 2.39 8.14
N TRP A 85 -12.78 2.98 8.69
CA TRP A 85 -11.73 2.23 9.39
C TRP A 85 -12.28 1.48 10.61
N MET A 86 -13.02 2.18 11.47
CA MET A 86 -13.61 1.59 12.68
C MET A 86 -14.56 0.44 12.35
N ASP A 87 -15.33 0.57 11.27
CA ASP A 87 -16.26 -0.46 10.81
C ASP A 87 -15.56 -1.75 10.34
N LEU A 88 -14.28 -1.70 9.92
CA LEU A 88 -13.53 -2.88 9.51
C LEU A 88 -13.44 -3.94 10.63
N TRP A 89 -13.37 -3.51 11.89
CA TRP A 89 -13.22 -4.40 13.04
C TRP A 89 -14.37 -4.33 14.03
N ASN A 90 -15.36 -3.47 13.83
CA ASN A 90 -16.50 -3.36 14.71
C ASN A 90 -17.19 -4.72 14.91
N GLY A 91 -17.36 -5.13 16.17
CA GLY A 91 -17.93 -6.42 16.56
C GLY A 91 -17.07 -7.66 16.25
N LYS A 92 -15.82 -7.51 15.78
CA LYS A 92 -14.92 -8.62 15.46
C LYS A 92 -13.89 -8.85 16.57
N LYS A 93 -13.46 -10.10 16.74
CA LYS A 93 -12.30 -10.44 17.60
C LYS A 93 -11.02 -10.18 16.81
N CYS A 94 -10.24 -9.19 17.24
CA CYS A 94 -9.02 -8.78 16.56
C CYS A 94 -7.79 -9.47 17.15
N VAL A 95 -6.86 -9.85 16.28
CA VAL A 95 -5.51 -10.26 16.67
C VAL A 95 -4.53 -9.28 16.06
N TYR A 96 -3.86 -8.50 16.91
CA TYR A 96 -2.82 -7.57 16.50
C TYR A 96 -1.47 -8.29 16.47
N ARG A 97 -0.70 -8.11 15.39
CA ARG A 97 0.67 -8.60 15.26
C ARG A 97 1.54 -7.45 14.79
N ASP A 98 2.38 -6.97 15.69
CA ASP A 98 3.48 -6.08 15.35
C ASP A 98 4.80 -6.84 15.49
N ARG A 99 5.75 -6.57 14.60
CA ARG A 99 7.12 -7.07 14.70
C ARG A 99 7.97 -5.92 15.21
N CYS A 100 8.04 -5.79 16.54
CA CYS A 100 9.10 -5.02 17.19
C CYS A 100 10.47 -5.68 16.96
#